data_AF-A0AB73TZA6-F1
#
_entry.id   AF-A0AB73TZA6-F1
#
_cell.length_a   1.000
_cell.length_b   1.000
_cell.length_c   1.000
_cell.angle_alpha   90.00
_cell.angle_beta   90.00
_cell.angle_gamma   90.00
#
_symmetry.space_group_name_H-M   'P 1'
#
loop_
_entity.id
_entity.type
_entity.pdbx_description
1 polymer ?
#
loop_
_entity_poly.entity_id
_entity_poly.type
_entity_poly.pdbx_seq_one_letter_code
_entity_poly.pdbx_strand_id
1 'polypeptide(L)'
;MLTRLCIATATLAVAAALCPPAAQAEPEPLSPDTAFEQRAPLQNCGRLRMLPPSHEIPPNYLNCMRQARAAGTGAELTTTVANFFLEDTTTYYRVYRADRDVEVFVDNRDRGNPGFSHYFCPIPDTDLSFEPPSC
;
A
#
# COMPACT_ATOMS: atom_id res chain seq x y z
N MET A 1 37.76 -54.98 -54.86
CA MET A 1 37.57 -53.65 -55.50
C MET A 1 37.35 -52.65 -54.37
N LEU A 2 38.38 -51.90 -53.94
CA LEU A 2 38.49 -50.42 -54.10
C LEU A 2 37.11 -49.71 -54.11
N THR A 3 36.83 -48.67 -53.31
CA THR A 3 37.54 -47.37 -53.25
C THR A 3 36.92 -46.48 -52.15
N ARG A 4 37.75 -45.64 -51.44
CA ARG A 4 37.61 -44.18 -51.16
C ARG A 4 36.26 -43.62 -50.61
N LEU A 5 36.13 -42.56 -49.80
CA LEU A 5 36.97 -41.42 -49.40
C LEU A 5 36.26 -40.69 -48.22
N CYS A 6 37.02 -39.94 -47.42
CA CYS A 6 36.58 -38.98 -46.40
C CYS A 6 35.54 -37.95 -46.93
N ILE A 7 34.67 -37.42 -46.05
CA ILE A 7 34.30 -35.99 -45.99
C ILE A 7 33.82 -35.68 -44.56
N ALA A 8 34.49 -34.70 -43.96
CA ALA A 8 34.03 -33.98 -42.78
C ALA A 8 32.92 -33.02 -43.18
N THR A 9 31.84 -32.94 -42.42
CA THR A 9 30.82 -31.88 -42.55
C THR A 9 30.48 -31.31 -41.19
N ALA A 10 31.19 -30.21 -40.90
CA ALA A 10 30.80 -29.04 -40.14
C ALA A 10 29.55 -29.15 -39.25
N THR A 11 29.78 -29.11 -37.94
CA THR A 11 28.80 -28.60 -36.96
C THR A 11 28.52 -27.13 -37.29
N LEU A 12 27.40 -26.87 -37.96
CA LEU A 12 26.84 -25.52 -38.08
C LEU A 12 26.38 -25.06 -36.70
N ALA A 13 27.11 -24.08 -36.16
CA ALA A 13 26.69 -23.29 -35.02
C ALA A 13 25.35 -22.62 -35.36
N VAL A 14 24.28 -23.04 -34.69
CA VAL A 14 23.02 -22.28 -34.69
C VAL A 14 23.28 -21.07 -33.80
N ALA A 15 23.54 -19.94 -34.44
CA ALA A 15 23.45 -18.63 -33.82
C ALA A 15 21.99 -18.43 -33.39
N ALA A 16 21.69 -18.76 -32.13
CA ALA A 16 20.47 -18.30 -31.48
C ALA A 16 20.59 -16.79 -31.33
N ALA A 17 20.02 -16.08 -32.31
CA ALA A 17 19.83 -14.65 -32.27
C ALA A 17 19.13 -14.26 -30.97
N LEU A 18 19.87 -13.53 -30.14
CA LEU A 18 19.45 -12.41 -29.31
C LEU A 18 17.95 -12.04 -29.43
N CYS A 19 17.07 -12.79 -28.77
CA CYS A 19 15.81 -12.23 -28.30
C CYS A 19 16.09 -11.67 -26.91
N PRO A 20 16.16 -10.34 -26.71
CA PRO A 20 16.11 -9.81 -25.36
C PRO A 20 14.78 -10.28 -24.73
N PRO A 21 14.78 -10.74 -23.46
CA PRO A 21 13.53 -11.03 -22.77
C PRO A 21 12.67 -9.78 -22.82
N ALA A 22 11.41 -9.92 -23.24
CA ALA A 22 10.44 -8.85 -23.18
C ALA A 22 10.47 -8.29 -21.76
N ALA A 23 10.83 -7.02 -21.62
CA ALA A 23 10.77 -6.33 -20.34
C ALA A 23 9.35 -6.51 -19.80
N GLN A 24 9.21 -7.27 -18.72
CA GLN A 24 7.92 -7.42 -18.05
C GLN A 24 7.55 -6.01 -17.60
N ALA A 25 6.51 -5.43 -18.20
CA ALA A 25 5.99 -4.15 -17.77
C ALA A 25 5.67 -4.28 -16.27
N GLU A 26 6.19 -3.35 -15.46
CA GLU A 26 5.78 -3.25 -14.08
C GLU A 26 4.24 -3.17 -14.04
N PRO A 27 3.57 -3.90 -13.14
CA PRO A 27 2.13 -3.81 -12.98
C PRO A 27 1.74 -2.35 -12.80
N GLU A 28 0.73 -1.89 -13.54
CA GLU A 28 0.20 -0.54 -13.36
C GLU A 28 -0.24 -0.36 -11.89
N PRO A 29 0.09 0.78 -11.26
CA PRO A 29 -0.38 1.06 -9.91
C PRO A 29 -1.91 1.03 -9.85
N LEU A 30 -2.47 0.36 -8.84
CA LEU A 30 -3.91 0.33 -8.64
C LEU A 30 -4.45 1.74 -8.38
N SER A 31 -5.65 2.05 -8.89
CA SER A 31 -6.36 3.26 -8.47
C SER A 31 -6.65 3.23 -6.96
N PRO A 32 -6.75 4.38 -6.29
CA PRO A 32 -7.07 4.43 -4.87
C PRO A 32 -8.33 3.63 -4.48
N ASP A 33 -9.41 3.74 -5.27
CA ASP A 33 -10.64 3.01 -5.04
C ASP A 33 -10.42 1.49 -5.14
N THR A 34 -9.72 1.04 -6.19
CA THR A 34 -9.41 -0.39 -6.38
C THR A 34 -8.50 -0.91 -5.26
N ALA A 35 -7.49 -0.13 -4.88
CA ALA A 35 -6.58 -0.46 -3.79
C ALA A 35 -7.32 -0.59 -2.45
N PHE A 36 -8.28 0.31 -2.19
CA PHE A 36 -9.13 0.22 -1.02
C PHE A 36 -10.04 -1.02 -1.07
N GLU A 37 -10.71 -1.29 -2.19
CA GLU A 37 -11.64 -2.43 -2.33
C GLU A 37 -10.95 -3.80 -2.23
N GLN A 38 -9.75 -3.93 -2.81
CA GLN A 38 -9.01 -5.19 -2.85
C GLN A 38 -8.11 -5.41 -1.64
N ARG A 39 -8.14 -4.50 -0.66
CA ARG A 39 -7.24 -4.59 0.48
C ARG A 39 -7.52 -5.81 1.36
N ALA A 40 -6.46 -6.45 1.83
CA ALA A 40 -6.59 -7.52 2.82
C ALA A 40 -7.09 -6.94 4.15
N PRO A 41 -8.13 -7.50 4.79
CA PRO A 41 -8.57 -7.01 6.09
C PRO A 41 -7.48 -7.23 7.15
N LEU A 42 -7.26 -6.25 8.02
CA LEU A 42 -6.40 -6.40 9.20
C LEU A 42 -7.23 -6.32 10.49
N GLN A 43 -6.56 -6.56 11.62
CA GLN A 43 -7.15 -6.37 12.94
C GLN A 43 -7.71 -4.95 13.08
N ASN A 44 -8.95 -4.82 13.55
CA ASN A 44 -9.56 -3.51 13.79
C ASN A 44 -9.18 -2.99 15.18
N CYS A 45 -8.50 -1.85 15.24
CA CYS A 45 -8.15 -1.13 16.47
C CYS A 45 -9.22 -0.12 16.92
N GLY A 46 -10.27 0.05 16.13
CA GLY A 46 -11.48 0.77 16.49
C GLY A 46 -11.91 1.78 15.43
N ARG A 47 -13.03 2.45 15.74
CA ARG A 47 -13.53 3.61 15.02
C ARG A 47 -13.66 4.77 16.00
N LEU A 48 -13.05 5.90 15.67
CA LEU A 48 -13.05 7.12 16.48
C LEU A 48 -13.70 8.25 15.69
N ARG A 49 -14.66 8.95 16.29
CA ARG A 49 -15.15 10.23 15.77
C ARG A 49 -14.59 11.36 16.63
N MET A 50 -13.88 12.29 16.01
CA MET A 50 -13.26 13.45 16.65
C MET A 50 -14.06 14.71 16.33
N LEU A 51 -14.29 15.53 17.34
CA LEU A 51 -14.99 16.80 17.24
C LEU A 51 -14.02 17.95 17.51
N PRO A 52 -14.18 19.10 16.83
CA PRO A 52 -13.41 20.29 17.13
C PRO A 52 -13.53 20.67 18.63
N PRO A 53 -12.44 21.12 19.30
CA PRO A 53 -11.13 21.45 18.74
C PRO A 53 -10.11 20.29 18.79
N SER A 54 -10.49 19.11 19.26
CA SER A 54 -9.55 18.02 19.52
C SER A 54 -9.46 17.07 18.34
N HIS A 55 -8.30 17.01 17.69
CA HIS A 55 -7.98 16.03 16.64
C HIS A 55 -6.96 14.98 17.09
N GLU A 56 -6.73 14.87 18.40
CA GLU A 56 -5.82 13.88 18.96
C GLU A 56 -6.49 12.50 19.09
N ILE A 57 -5.79 11.46 18.63
CA ILE A 57 -6.23 10.08 18.79
C ILE A 57 -5.90 9.58 20.20
N PRO A 58 -6.87 9.07 20.96
CA PRO A 58 -6.61 8.58 22.31
C PRO A 58 -5.58 7.42 22.34
N PRO A 59 -4.73 7.36 23.39
CA PRO A 59 -3.61 6.42 23.44
C PRO A 59 -3.98 4.93 23.31
N ASN A 60 -5.20 4.53 23.67
CA ASN A 60 -5.65 3.14 23.55
C ASN A 60 -5.71 2.66 22.09
N TYR A 61 -6.16 3.52 21.16
CA TYR A 61 -6.19 3.20 19.73
C TYR A 61 -4.76 3.10 19.17
N LEU A 62 -3.89 4.05 19.56
CA LEU A 62 -2.48 4.07 19.16
C LEU A 62 -1.72 2.84 19.69
N ASN A 63 -1.98 2.45 20.94
CA ASN A 63 -1.38 1.27 21.56
C ASN A 63 -1.75 -0.01 20.81
N CYS A 64 -3.02 -0.15 20.42
CA CYS A 64 -3.47 -1.28 19.61
C CYS A 64 -2.70 -1.35 18.27
N MET A 65 -2.61 -0.23 17.55
CA MET A 65 -1.90 -0.17 16.26
C MET A 65 -0.41 -0.51 16.43
N ARG A 66 0.24 0.04 17.47
CA ARG A 66 1.66 -0.24 17.77
C ARG A 66 1.91 -1.70 18.13
N GLN A 67 1.05 -2.29 18.96
CA GLN A 67 1.16 -3.71 19.35
C GLN A 67 1.02 -4.63 18.15
N ALA A 68 0.04 -4.38 17.28
CA ALA A 68 -0.17 -5.17 16.06
C ALA A 68 1.00 -5.03 15.07
N ARG A 69 1.56 -3.82 14.91
CA ARG A 69 2.77 -3.57 14.11
C ARG A 69 3.97 -4.35 14.67
N ALA A 70 4.19 -4.29 15.99
CA ALA A 70 5.29 -5.00 16.66
C ALA A 70 5.14 -6.52 16.57
N ALA A 71 3.91 -7.03 16.62
CA ALA A 71 3.60 -8.44 16.42
C ALA A 71 3.68 -8.89 14.94
N GLY A 72 3.79 -7.95 14.00
CA GLY A 72 3.79 -8.22 12.56
C GLY A 72 2.43 -8.68 12.02
N THR A 73 1.35 -8.55 12.80
CA THR A 73 -0.01 -8.92 12.39
C THR A 73 -0.70 -7.80 11.62
N GLY A 74 -0.26 -6.56 11.83
CA GLY A 74 -0.88 -5.36 11.26
C GLY A 74 -2.27 -5.06 11.84
N ALA A 75 -2.71 -3.81 11.66
CA ALA A 75 -4.01 -3.35 12.15
C ALA A 75 -4.52 -2.14 11.37
N GLU A 76 -5.81 -1.85 11.52
CA GLU A 76 -6.50 -0.70 10.95
C GLU A 76 -7.18 0.14 12.05
N LEU A 77 -7.17 1.46 11.85
CA LEU A 77 -7.92 2.43 12.65
C LEU A 77 -8.75 3.30 11.70
N THR A 78 -10.05 3.42 11.97
CA THR A 78 -10.90 4.38 11.27
C THR A 78 -11.09 5.62 12.12
N THR A 79 -10.85 6.78 11.53
CA THR A 79 -11.17 8.07 12.15
C THR A 79 -12.16 8.83 11.32
N THR A 80 -13.04 9.55 11.99
CA THR A 80 -13.94 10.51 11.35
C THR A 80 -13.74 11.85 12.04
N VAL A 81 -13.24 12.86 11.32
CA VAL A 81 -13.05 14.21 11.86
C VAL A 81 -14.13 15.12 11.28
N ALA A 82 -14.94 15.74 12.14
CA ALA A 82 -15.88 16.76 11.72
C ALA A 82 -15.12 18.09 11.55
N ASN A 83 -15.30 18.77 10.42
CA ASN A 83 -14.83 20.15 10.28
C ASN A 83 -15.75 21.13 11.04
N PHE A 84 -15.42 22.43 11.01
CA PHE A 84 -16.22 23.47 11.66
C PHE A 84 -17.67 23.58 11.12
N PHE A 85 -17.93 23.04 9.93
CA PHE A 85 -19.25 22.95 9.30
C PHE A 85 -19.95 21.60 9.56
N LEU A 86 -19.39 20.77 10.45
CA LEU A 86 -19.85 19.40 10.75
C LEU A 86 -19.82 18.45 9.55
N GLU A 87 -19.02 18.78 8.53
CA GLU A 87 -18.74 17.85 7.44
C GLU A 87 -17.68 16.86 7.93
N ASP A 88 -18.05 15.60 7.94
CA ASP A 88 -17.20 14.53 8.39
C ASP A 88 -16.13 14.24 7.32
N THR A 89 -14.93 13.87 7.74
CA THR A 89 -13.92 13.27 6.88
C THR A 89 -13.55 11.93 7.45
N THR A 90 -13.84 10.86 6.73
CA THR A 90 -13.45 9.51 7.13
C THR A 90 -12.05 9.18 6.59
N THR A 91 -11.17 8.69 7.46
CA THR A 91 -9.82 8.26 7.12
C THR A 91 -9.54 6.88 7.72
N TYR A 92 -8.89 6.03 6.93
CA TYR A 92 -8.54 4.66 7.27
C TYR A 92 -7.01 4.55 7.33
N TYR A 93 -6.47 4.40 8.53
CA TYR A 93 -5.04 4.20 8.78
C TYR A 93 -4.74 2.72 8.92
N ARG A 94 -3.65 2.27 8.29
CA ARG A 94 -3.28 0.85 8.28
C ARG A 94 -1.80 0.69 8.55
N VAL A 95 -1.46 -0.21 9.47
CA VAL A 95 -0.08 -0.57 9.81
C VAL A 95 0.13 -2.05 9.51
N TYR A 96 1.31 -2.40 8.99
CA TYR A 96 1.65 -3.78 8.64
C TYR A 96 2.76 -4.34 9.52
N ARG A 97 3.98 -3.82 9.34
CA ARG A 97 5.21 -4.26 9.99
C ARG A 97 6.08 -3.05 10.37
N ALA A 98 7.07 -3.26 11.23
CA ALA A 98 7.96 -2.21 11.73
C ALA A 98 8.77 -1.48 10.64
N ASP A 99 8.90 -2.08 9.45
CA ASP A 99 9.70 -1.58 8.32
C ASP A 99 8.85 -0.93 7.21
N ARG A 100 7.53 -0.84 7.40
CA ARG A 100 6.60 -0.32 6.41
C ARG A 100 6.03 1.03 6.87
N ASP A 101 5.82 1.91 5.90
CA ASP A 101 5.06 3.15 6.06
C ASP A 101 3.60 2.85 6.48
N VAL A 102 2.94 3.81 7.14
CA VAL A 102 1.49 3.74 7.34
C VAL A 102 0.83 3.91 5.98
N GLU A 103 -0.08 3.02 5.63
CA GLU A 103 -0.94 3.18 4.48
C GLU A 103 -2.22 3.91 4.92
N VAL A 104 -2.59 4.94 4.17
CA VAL A 104 -3.70 5.85 4.50
C VAL A 104 -4.66 5.94 3.33
N PHE A 105 -5.95 5.71 3.62
CA PHE A 105 -7.03 6.02 2.68
C PHE A 105 -7.92 7.12 3.23
N VAL A 106 -8.13 8.18 2.46
CA VAL A 106 -9.04 9.27 2.80
C VAL A 106 -10.30 9.15 1.95
N ASP A 107 -11.46 9.03 2.59
CA ASP A 107 -12.75 9.01 1.90
C ASP A 107 -13.15 10.46 1.57
N ASN A 108 -13.12 10.81 0.30
CA ASN A 108 -13.45 12.17 -0.14
C ASN A 108 -14.96 12.33 -0.43
N ARG A 109 -15.74 11.24 -0.40
CA ARG A 109 -17.18 11.26 -0.68
C ARG A 109 -17.94 12.06 0.36
N ASP A 110 -17.48 12.02 1.61
CA ASP A 110 -18.02 12.83 2.71
C ASP A 110 -17.85 14.35 2.47
N ARG A 111 -16.95 14.74 1.54
CA ARG A 111 -16.68 16.13 1.13
C ARG A 111 -17.26 16.50 -0.24
N GLY A 112 -18.17 15.68 -0.79
CA GLY A 112 -18.74 15.90 -2.12
C GLY A 112 -17.77 15.68 -3.29
N ASN A 113 -16.61 15.07 -3.04
CA ASN A 113 -15.63 14.68 -4.06
C ASN A 113 -15.73 13.17 -4.34
N PRO A 114 -15.39 12.70 -5.56
CA PRO A 114 -15.45 11.27 -5.86
C PRO A 114 -14.29 10.48 -5.24
N GLY A 115 -14.61 9.31 -4.70
CA GLY A 115 -13.64 8.24 -4.42
C GLY A 115 -12.69 8.45 -3.24
N PHE A 116 -11.60 7.69 -3.26
CA PHE A 116 -10.55 7.70 -2.25
C PHE A 116 -9.29 8.44 -2.69
N SER A 117 -8.59 9.02 -1.72
CA SER A 117 -7.15 9.30 -1.85
C SER A 117 -6.36 8.22 -1.13
N HIS A 118 -5.18 7.88 -1.64
CA HIS A 118 -4.34 6.80 -1.13
C HIS A 118 -2.88 7.29 -1.00
N TYR A 119 -2.30 7.12 0.20
CA TYR A 119 -0.96 7.59 0.53
C TYR A 119 -0.20 6.55 1.37
N PHE A 120 1.12 6.56 1.23
CA PHE A 120 2.04 5.90 2.17
C PHE A 120 2.81 6.98 2.91
N CYS A 121 2.72 6.98 4.23
CA CYS A 121 3.30 8.02 5.08
C CYS A 121 4.35 7.40 6.02
N PRO A 122 5.57 7.95 6.07
CA PRO A 122 6.62 7.43 6.94
C PRO A 122 6.21 7.56 8.40
N ILE A 123 6.48 6.51 9.18
CA ILE A 123 6.10 6.45 10.60
C ILE A 123 7.25 6.97 11.47
N PRO A 124 7.13 8.11 12.17
CA PRO A 124 7.96 8.32 13.35
C PRO A 124 7.44 7.40 14.46
N ASP A 125 8.31 6.59 15.07
CA ASP A 125 7.95 5.58 16.09
C ASP A 125 7.22 6.14 17.34
N THR A 126 7.11 7.47 17.45
CA THR A 126 6.61 8.20 18.62
C THR A 126 5.47 9.16 18.33
N ASP A 127 5.17 9.47 17.08
CA ASP A 127 4.16 10.48 16.74
C ASP A 127 3.12 9.90 15.77
N LEU A 128 1.92 9.75 16.28
CA LEU A 128 0.74 9.38 15.52
C LEU A 128 -0.30 10.51 15.65
N SER A 129 0.17 11.76 15.56
CA SER A 129 -0.66 12.92 15.26
C SER A 129 -1.31 12.71 13.88
N PHE A 130 -2.38 11.92 13.88
CA PHE A 130 -3.17 11.49 12.73
C PHE A 130 -4.22 12.55 12.34
N GLU A 131 -3.87 13.83 12.42
CA GLU A 131 -4.42 14.68 11.37
C GLU A 131 -3.91 14.08 10.04
N PRO A 132 -4.57 14.29 8.91
CA PRO A 132 -3.89 14.13 7.63
C PRO A 132 -3.11 15.43 7.33
N PRO A 133 -1.82 15.60 7.71
CA PRO A 133 -1.02 16.67 7.14
C PRO A 133 0.13 16.08 6.32
N SER A 134 0.35 16.64 5.13
CA SER A 134 1.66 16.64 4.45
C SER A 134 2.47 15.35 4.60
N CYS A 135 1.91 14.22 4.18
CA CYS A 135 2.72 13.30 3.39
C CYS A 135 3.01 14.07 2.07
#